data_AF-A0A2H1V5A9-F1
#
_entry.id   AF-A0A2H1V5A9-F1
#
_cell.length_a   1.000
_cell.length_b   1.000
_cell.length_c   1.000
_cell.angle_alpha   90.00
_cell.angle_beta   90.00
_cell.angle_gamma   90.00
#
_symmetry.space_group_name_H-M   'P 1'
#
loop_
_entity.id
_entity.type
_entity.pdbx_description
1 polymer ?
#
loop_
_entity_poly.entity_id
_entity_poly.type
_entity_poly.pdbx_seq_one_letter_code
_entity_poly.pdbx_strand_id
1 'polypeptide(L)'
;MKLIIISVLLGMCWARKLHIREAGPKYECSHCQPEQIHIAFGEKVNDIVVTWSTFNDTEESRVQYGVGIMDTEATGSSKLFIDGGKLMRSQYIHTVTLKDLKFNTRY
;
A
#
# COMPACT_ATOMS: atom_id res chain seq x y z
N MET A 1 -40.56 43.17 1.59
CA MET A 1 -39.14 43.06 1.15
C MET A 1 -38.21 42.60 2.27
N LYS A 2 -38.46 41.47 2.95
CA LYS A 2 -37.60 41.01 4.07
C LYS A 2 -37.36 39.49 4.14
N LEU A 3 -37.59 38.74 3.07
CA LEU A 3 -37.60 37.27 3.14
C LEU A 3 -36.72 36.52 2.12
N ILE A 4 -35.84 37.20 1.36
CA ILE A 4 -35.06 36.53 0.30
C ILE A 4 -33.54 36.53 0.55
N ILE A 5 -33.03 37.16 1.61
CA ILE A 5 -31.57 37.28 1.82
C ILE A 5 -30.97 36.11 2.61
N ILE A 6 -31.77 35.25 3.26
CA ILE A 6 -31.23 34.18 4.13
C ILE A 6 -30.93 32.88 3.35
N SER A 7 -31.49 32.66 2.16
CA SER A 7 -31.32 31.39 1.44
C SER A 7 -29.97 31.23 0.71
N VAL A 8 -29.16 32.28 0.58
CA VAL A 8 -27.87 32.21 -0.15
C VAL A 8 -26.70 31.82 0.77
N LEU A 9 -26.86 31.91 2.10
CA LEU A 9 -25.79 31.57 3.06
C LEU A 9 -25.73 30.09 3.45
N LEU A 10 -26.71 29.27 3.07
CA LEU A 10 -26.64 27.80 3.24
C LEU A 10 -26.09 27.05 2.02
N GLY A 11 -25.90 27.74 0.88
CA GLY A 11 -25.54 27.11 -0.40
C GLY A 11 -24.04 26.92 -0.63
N MET A 12 -23.18 27.49 0.21
CA MET A 12 -21.73 27.36 0.08
C MET A 12 -21.18 26.64 1.32
N CYS A 13 -20.98 25.33 1.16
CA CYS A 13 -19.99 24.49 1.84
C CYS A 13 -20.50 23.05 1.93
N TRP A 14 -20.98 22.51 0.81
CA TRP A 14 -20.63 21.12 0.50
C TRP A 14 -19.20 21.12 -0.03
N ALA A 15 -18.26 21.64 0.78
CA ALA A 15 -16.88 21.28 0.64
C ALA A 15 -16.87 19.78 0.90
N ARG A 16 -16.85 18.98 -0.18
CA ARG A 16 -16.45 17.58 -0.06
C ARG A 16 -15.15 17.65 0.73
N LYS A 17 -15.18 17.18 1.96
CA LYS A 17 -13.97 17.00 2.76
C LYS A 17 -13.13 16.06 1.91
N LEU A 18 -12.19 16.61 1.14
CA LEU A 18 -11.16 15.83 0.52
C LEU A 18 -10.52 15.15 1.72
N HIS A 19 -10.73 13.85 1.85
CA HIS A 19 -10.02 13.08 2.84
C HIS A 19 -8.59 13.03 2.32
N ILE A 20 -7.85 14.11 2.61
CA ILE A 20 -6.41 14.12 2.49
C ILE A 20 -6.00 13.03 3.47
N ARG A 21 -5.48 11.91 2.95
CA ARG A 21 -4.93 10.84 3.79
C ARG A 21 -3.90 11.53 4.67
N GLU A 22 -4.05 11.42 5.99
CA GLU A 22 -2.98 11.84 6.89
C GLU A 22 -1.70 11.14 6.43
N ALA A 23 -0.57 11.84 6.48
CA ALA A 23 0.70 11.22 6.18
C ALA A 23 0.81 9.95 7.04
N GLY A 24 1.14 8.82 6.40
CA GLY A 24 1.31 7.56 7.12
C GLY A 24 2.29 7.72 8.28
N PRO A 25 2.28 6.79 9.26
CA PRO A 25 3.21 6.86 10.38
C PRO A 25 4.64 7.07 9.87
N LYS A 26 5.38 7.97 10.53
CA LYS A 26 6.81 8.14 10.24
C LYS A 26 7.53 6.88 10.70
N TYR A 27 7.98 6.09 9.74
CA TYR A 27 8.91 5.00 9.99
C TYR A 27 10.33 5.57 10.04
N GLU A 28 10.97 5.48 11.20
CA GLU A 28 12.39 5.81 11.35
C GLU A 28 13.23 4.64 10.79
N CYS A 29 13.25 4.52 9.46
CA CYS A 29 14.08 3.54 8.77
C CYS A 29 14.91 4.20 7.68
N SER A 30 16.24 4.14 7.82
CA SER A 30 17.18 4.78 6.91
C SER A 30 17.17 4.20 5.50
N HIS A 31 16.86 2.90 5.34
CA HIS A 31 16.89 2.22 4.04
C HIS A 31 15.83 1.12 3.89
N CYS A 32 14.57 1.55 3.96
CA CYS A 32 13.38 0.68 3.83
C CYS A 32 12.62 0.86 2.52
N GLN A 33 13.21 1.54 1.52
CA GLN A 33 12.58 1.66 0.22
C GLN A 33 12.49 0.28 -0.44
N PRO A 34 11.31 -0.13 -0.94
CA PRO A 34 11.17 -1.39 -1.68
C PRO A 34 12.01 -1.41 -2.96
N GLU A 35 12.72 -2.50 -3.17
CA GLU A 35 13.52 -2.81 -4.36
C GLU A 35 13.14 -4.17 -4.95
N GLN A 36 13.58 -4.45 -6.19
CA GLN A 36 13.44 -5.77 -6.83
C GLN A 36 12.01 -6.35 -6.81
N ILE A 37 11.03 -5.47 -7.01
CA ILE A 37 9.61 -5.82 -6.94
C ILE A 37 9.26 -6.81 -8.04
N HIS A 38 8.61 -7.90 -7.67
CA HIS A 38 8.09 -8.91 -8.58
C HIS A 38 6.70 -9.36 -8.14
N ILE A 39 5.93 -9.87 -9.11
CA ILE A 39 4.62 -10.46 -8.88
C ILE A 39 4.55 -11.84 -9.52
N ALA A 40 3.81 -12.75 -8.90
CA ALA A 40 3.56 -14.09 -9.40
C ALA A 40 2.13 -14.52 -9.08
N PHE A 41 1.62 -15.56 -9.77
CA PHE A 41 0.37 -16.21 -9.35
C PHE A 41 0.56 -16.89 -7.99
N GLY A 42 -0.48 -16.82 -7.16
CA GLY A 42 -0.55 -17.51 -5.88
C GLY A 42 -1.08 -18.94 -6.01
N GLU A 43 -1.79 -19.39 -4.97
CA GLU A 43 -2.41 -20.71 -4.94
C GLU A 43 -3.53 -20.83 -5.99
N LYS A 44 -4.34 -19.78 -6.14
CA LYS A 44 -5.34 -19.66 -7.20
C LYS A 44 -4.83 -18.76 -8.32
N VAL A 45 -5.40 -18.95 -9.52
CA VAL A 45 -5.15 -18.11 -10.70
C VAL A 45 -5.57 -16.65 -10.51
N ASN A 46 -6.39 -16.35 -9.50
CA ASN A 46 -6.79 -14.99 -9.12
C ASN A 46 -6.19 -14.55 -7.79
N ASP A 47 -5.15 -15.24 -7.31
CA ASP A 47 -4.29 -14.74 -6.25
C ASP A 47 -3.00 -14.18 -6.87
N ILE A 48 -2.50 -13.07 -6.34
CA ILE A 48 -1.21 -12.49 -6.73
C ILE A 48 -0.31 -12.41 -5.52
N VAL A 49 0.87 -13.02 -5.61
CA VAL A 49 1.95 -12.88 -4.63
C VAL A 49 2.83 -11.73 -5.07
N VAL A 50 2.92 -10.70 -4.21
CA VAL A 50 3.81 -9.56 -4.36
C VAL A 50 5.02 -9.79 -3.47
N THR A 51 6.21 -9.66 -4.06
CA THR A 51 7.46 -9.83 -3.33
C THR A 51 8.42 -8.70 -3.69
N TRP A 52 9.15 -8.21 -2.69
CA TRP A 52 10.15 -7.15 -2.82
C TRP A 52 11.25 -7.33 -1.78
N SER A 53 12.34 -6.58 -1.94
CA SER A 53 13.43 -6.51 -0.97
C SER A 53 13.55 -5.13 -0.32
N THR A 54 14.03 -5.10 0.92
CA THR A 54 14.54 -3.89 1.57
C THR A 54 15.88 -4.20 2.23
N PHE A 55 16.71 -3.18 2.46
CA PHE A 55 17.98 -3.37 3.15
C PHE A 55 17.81 -3.52 4.66
N ASN A 56 16.93 -2.71 5.24
CA ASN A 56 16.62 -2.74 6.67
C ASN A 56 15.25 -3.38 6.93
N ASP A 57 15.05 -3.86 8.16
CA ASP A 57 13.77 -4.38 8.61
C ASP A 57 12.73 -3.26 8.66
N THR A 58 11.61 -3.46 7.99
CA THR A 58 10.45 -2.57 8.06
C THR A 58 9.51 -2.92 9.20
N GLU A 59 9.75 -4.04 9.90
CA GLU A 59 8.88 -4.69 10.89
C GLU A 59 7.53 -5.20 10.33
N GLU A 60 7.07 -4.62 9.22
CA GLU A 60 5.79 -4.90 8.60
C GLU A 60 5.92 -5.11 7.09
N SER A 61 5.15 -6.04 6.55
CA SER A 61 5.03 -6.25 5.09
C SER A 61 3.59 -5.98 4.70
N ARG A 62 3.32 -4.81 4.09
CA ARG A 62 1.97 -4.34 3.75
C ARG A 62 1.91 -3.92 2.28
N VAL A 63 0.84 -4.29 1.60
CA VAL A 63 0.54 -3.84 0.24
C VAL A 63 -0.84 -3.19 0.21
N GLN A 64 -0.88 -1.94 -0.23
CA GLN A 64 -2.11 -1.20 -0.50
C GLN A 64 -2.47 -1.36 -1.97
N TYR A 65 -3.71 -1.72 -2.27
CA TYR A 65 -4.19 -2.01 -3.62
C TYR A 65 -5.68 -1.71 -3.76
N GLY A 66 -6.18 -1.66 -4.99
CA GLY A 66 -7.61 -1.50 -5.27
C GLY A 66 -7.85 -1.00 -6.68
N VAL A 67 -9.13 -0.96 -7.10
CA VAL A 67 -9.49 -0.60 -8.48
C VAL A 67 -9.76 0.89 -8.58
N GLY A 68 -8.81 1.64 -9.15
CA GLY A 68 -8.89 3.09 -9.30
C GLY A 68 -8.58 3.88 -8.03
N ILE A 69 -8.85 3.30 -6.86
CA ILE A 69 -8.44 3.80 -5.54
C ILE A 69 -7.73 2.69 -4.75
N MET A 70 -6.72 3.04 -3.96
CA MET A 70 -6.02 2.11 -3.05
C MET A 70 -6.73 2.11 -1.68
N ASP A 71 -7.83 1.38 -1.59
CA ASP A 71 -8.71 1.29 -0.41
C ASP A 71 -8.60 -0.05 0.32
N THR A 72 -7.84 -1.00 -0.21
CA THR A 72 -7.65 -2.33 0.34
C THR A 72 -6.20 -2.52 0.78
N GLU A 73 -5.99 -3.24 1.89
CA GLU A 73 -4.67 -3.62 2.38
C GLU A 73 -4.56 -5.14 2.50
N ALA A 74 -3.39 -5.67 2.16
CA ALA A 74 -2.99 -7.03 2.52
C ALA A 74 -1.69 -6.96 3.34
N THR A 75 -1.59 -7.84 4.33
CA THR A 75 -0.39 -8.01 5.14
C THR A 75 0.28 -9.34 4.83
N GLY A 76 1.58 -9.42 5.08
CA GLY A 76 2.37 -10.62 4.88
C GLY A 76 3.53 -10.68 5.84
N SER A 77 4.65 -11.24 5.37
CA SER A 77 5.84 -11.46 6.20
C SER A 77 7.12 -11.16 5.45
N SER A 78 8.18 -10.88 6.20
CA SER A 78 9.53 -10.77 5.67
C SER A 78 10.41 -11.90 6.20
N LYS A 79 11.47 -12.22 5.45
CA LYS A 79 12.56 -13.10 5.91
C LYS A 79 13.90 -12.46 5.61
N LEU A 80 14.80 -12.48 6.58
CA LEU A 80 16.19 -12.09 6.38
C LEU A 80 16.87 -13.09 5.44
N PHE A 81 17.43 -12.58 4.35
CA PHE A 81 18.30 -13.29 3.44
C PHE A 81 19.72 -12.76 3.61
N ILE A 82 20.68 -13.68 3.71
CA ILE A 82 22.11 -13.36 3.76
C ILE A 82 22.77 -14.07 2.58
N ASP A 83 23.48 -13.31 1.74
CA ASP A 83 24.18 -13.87 0.59
C ASP A 83 25.37 -14.74 1.01
N GLY A 84 25.81 -15.64 0.12
CA GLY A 84 27.00 -16.47 0.33
C GLY A 84 28.32 -15.77 -0.01
N GLY A 85 28.30 -14.45 -0.21
CA GLY A 85 29.49 -13.68 -0.59
C GLY A 85 30.41 -13.43 0.61
N LYS A 86 31.65 -13.04 0.35
CA LYS A 86 32.62 -12.70 1.42
C LYS A 86 32.14 -11.59 2.37
N LEU A 87 31.24 -10.73 1.88
CA LEU A 87 30.68 -9.62 2.64
C LEU A 87 29.38 -9.97 3.36
N MET A 88 28.83 -11.17 3.15
CA MET A 88 27.60 -11.66 3.78
C MET A 88 26.47 -10.61 3.74
N ARG A 89 26.19 -10.08 2.55
CA ARG A 89 25.22 -8.97 2.43
C ARG A 89 23.84 -9.45 2.83
N SER A 90 23.12 -8.62 3.57
CA SER A 90 21.79 -8.94 4.08
C SER A 90 20.72 -8.07 3.44
N GLN A 91 19.54 -8.66 3.24
CA GLN A 91 18.32 -7.97 2.83
C GLN A 91 17.10 -8.70 3.38
N TYR A 92 16.00 -7.98 3.57
CA TYR A 92 14.73 -8.55 3.97
C TYR A 92 13.88 -8.81 2.73
N ILE A 93 13.45 -10.06 2.54
CA ILE A 93 12.58 -10.46 1.44
C ILE A 93 11.15 -10.51 1.96
N HIS A 94 10.31 -9.60 1.47
CA HIS A 94 8.92 -9.46 1.85
C HIS A 94 8.03 -10.21 0.90
N THR A 95 7.02 -10.91 1.41
CA THR A 95 6.03 -11.64 0.61
C THR A 95 4.64 -11.36 1.15
N VAL A 96 3.76 -10.86 0.28
CA VAL A 96 2.35 -10.56 0.58
C VAL A 96 1.47 -11.19 -0.51
N THR A 97 0.39 -11.87 -0.11
CA THR A 97 -0.58 -12.45 -1.04
C THR A 97 -1.84 -11.58 -1.10
N LEU A 98 -2.15 -11.06 -2.29
CA LEU A 98 -3.44 -10.47 -2.62
C LEU A 98 -4.37 -11.59 -3.05
N LYS A 99 -5.38 -11.91 -2.24
CA LYS A 99 -6.25 -13.08 -2.45
C LYS A 99 -7.54 -12.72 -3.18
N ASP A 100 -8.06 -13.69 -3.92
CA ASP A 100 -9.41 -13.68 -4.48
C ASP A 100 -9.72 -12.41 -5.32
N LEU A 101 -8.75 -11.97 -6.13
CA LEU A 101 -8.90 -10.80 -7.00
C LEU A 101 -9.95 -11.07 -8.09
N LYS A 102 -10.52 -9.99 -8.64
CA LYS A 102 -11.44 -10.07 -9.77
C LYS A 102 -10.66 -10.44 -11.03
N PHE A 103 -11.19 -11.40 -11.78
CA PHE A 103 -10.65 -11.74 -13.11
C PHE A 103 -10.69 -10.53 -14.05
N ASN A 104 -9.76 -10.49 -15.00
CA ASN A 104 -9.67 -9.46 -16.04
C ASN A 104 -9.76 -8.02 -15.50
N THR A 105 -9.16 -7.76 -14.34
CA THR A 105 -9.22 -6.47 -13.65
C THR A 105 -7.81 -5.98 -13.39
N ARG A 106 -7.56 -4.70 -13.70
CA ARG A 106 -6.32 -4.01 -13.33
C ARG A 106 -6.46 -3.49 -11.90
N TYR A 107 -5.49 -3.86 -11.08
CA TYR A 107 -5.29 -3.38 -9.72
C TYR A 107 -4.06 -2.47 -9.66
#